data_AF-A0A433PPG6-F1
#
_entry.id   AF-A0A433PPG6-F1
#
_cell.length_a   1.000
_cell.length_b   1.000
_cell.length_c   1.000
_cell.angle_alpha   90.00
_cell.angle_beta   90.00
_cell.angle_gamma   90.00
#
_symmetry.space_group_name_H-M   'P 1'
#
loop_
_entity.id
_entity.type
_entity.pdbx_description
1 polymer ?
#
loop_
_entity_poly.entity_id
_entity_poly.type
_entity_poly.pdbx_seq_one_letter_code
_entity_poly.pdbx_strand_id
1 'polypeptide(L)'
;MNVLRSKIVLQLSLSAVSLLLRQPSLSAISLLRRPISISSKRNQEEQNHTLNPISRLFKTIRRLEFEKEKSVLKEKIEREMFNVKGAIEYIKWNLTPSVPMEKIKFQIKEPIDRDLKALSEDKKFKNIVKEACIKNDQQLDDVKRCIGGLYHQASCDAHEHEAGVVIDKATWNMNEVLALGVLFKYYTIPFEYRDGRLVDFP
;
A
#
# COMPACT_ATOMS: atom_id res chain seq x y z
N MET A 1 -20.68 -0.70 -23.94
CA MET A 1 -21.79 -1.45 -23.28
C MET A 1 -21.37 -2.22 -22.02
N ASN A 2 -20.14 -2.72 -21.88
CA ASN A 2 -19.74 -3.53 -20.70
C ASN A 2 -19.61 -2.74 -19.38
N VAL A 3 -19.25 -1.46 -19.43
CA VAL A 3 -19.09 -0.60 -18.23
C VAL A 3 -20.43 -0.35 -17.52
N LEU A 4 -21.53 -0.23 -18.27
CA LEU A 4 -22.86 -0.01 -17.69
C LEU A 4 -23.36 -1.25 -16.93
N ARG A 5 -23.08 -2.45 -17.45
CA ARG A 5 -23.47 -3.72 -16.82
C ARG A 5 -22.74 -3.95 -15.50
N SER A 6 -21.44 -3.63 -15.43
CA SER A 6 -20.67 -3.74 -14.17
C SER A 6 -21.15 -2.76 -13.09
N LYS A 7 -21.54 -1.53 -13.46
CA LYS A 7 -22.11 -0.56 -12.52
C LYS A 7 -23.44 -1.03 -11.93
N ILE A 8 -24.33 -1.60 -12.77
CA ILE A 8 -25.64 -2.11 -12.33
C ILE A 8 -25.49 -3.31 -11.38
N VAL A 9 -24.57 -4.23 -11.66
CA VAL A 9 -24.32 -5.40 -10.80
C VAL A 9 -23.76 -4.98 -9.43
N LEU A 10 -22.83 -4.03 -9.39
CA LEU A 10 -22.30 -3.48 -8.14
C LEU A 10 -23.38 -2.78 -7.32
N GLN A 11 -24.25 -2.00 -7.96
CA GLN A 11 -25.30 -1.24 -7.29
C GLN A 11 -26.37 -2.16 -6.68
N LEU A 12 -26.76 -3.23 -7.39
CA LEU A 12 -27.68 -4.25 -6.88
C LEU A 12 -27.08 -5.05 -5.70
N SER A 13 -25.78 -5.35 -5.74
CA SER A 13 -25.10 -6.06 -4.65
C SER A 13 -25.01 -5.22 -3.37
N LEU A 14 -24.77 -3.92 -3.48
CA LEU A 14 -24.73 -2.99 -2.34
C LEU A 14 -26.12 -2.79 -1.71
N SER A 15 -27.17 -2.67 -2.54
CA SER A 15 -28.54 -2.58 -2.03
C SER A 15 -28.99 -3.84 -1.29
N ALA A 16 -28.62 -5.03 -1.76
CA ALA A 16 -28.92 -6.29 -1.09
C ALA A 16 -28.20 -6.42 0.28
N VAL A 17 -26.94 -5.98 0.36
CA VAL A 17 -26.17 -5.99 1.60
C VAL A 17 -26.71 -4.96 2.60
N SER A 18 -27.08 -3.75 2.16
CA SER A 18 -27.75 -2.77 3.03
C SER A 18 -29.12 -3.23 3.52
N LEU A 19 -29.86 -4.02 2.74
CA LEU A 19 -31.13 -4.64 3.14
C LEU A 19 -30.94 -5.73 4.19
N LEU A 20 -29.86 -6.51 4.10
CA LEU A 20 -29.49 -7.52 5.10
C LEU A 20 -29.03 -6.90 6.41
N LEU A 21 -28.37 -5.73 6.37
CA LEU A 21 -27.89 -5.00 7.55
C LEU A 21 -28.96 -4.13 8.24
N ARG A 22 -30.12 -3.90 7.58
CA ARG A 22 -31.22 -3.07 8.12
C ARG A 22 -32.31 -3.84 8.87
N GLN A 23 -32.18 -5.15 9.04
CA GLN A 23 -33.13 -5.95 9.83
C GLN A 23 -32.90 -5.68 11.34
N PRO A 24 -33.83 -5.00 12.04
CA PRO A 24 -33.73 -4.82 13.48
C PRO A 24 -34.26 -6.07 14.19
N SER A 25 -33.65 -6.41 15.32
CA SER A 25 -34.04 -7.43 16.30
C SER A 25 -33.74 -8.90 15.97
N LEU A 26 -32.52 -9.32 16.33
CA LEU A 26 -32.21 -10.68 16.76
C LEU A 26 -32.82 -10.94 18.16
N SER A 27 -34.14 -11.04 18.26
CA SER A 27 -34.83 -11.47 19.49
C SER A 27 -35.61 -12.78 19.34
N ALA A 28 -35.34 -13.56 18.28
CA ALA A 28 -36.04 -14.83 18.02
C ALA A 28 -35.11 -16.04 17.78
N ILE A 29 -33.97 -16.12 18.47
CA ILE A 29 -33.13 -17.36 18.49
C ILE A 29 -33.04 -17.92 19.91
N SER A 30 -34.19 -18.13 20.56
CA SER A 30 -34.27 -18.80 21.87
C SER A 30 -35.20 -20.02 21.91
N LEU A 31 -35.80 -20.47 20.78
CA LEU A 31 -36.81 -21.54 20.80
C LEU A 31 -36.49 -22.83 20.03
N LEU A 32 -35.22 -23.15 19.78
CA LEU A 32 -34.83 -24.49 19.31
C LEU A 32 -33.58 -25.02 20.04
N ARG A 33 -33.67 -25.18 21.36
CA ARG A 33 -32.83 -26.12 22.12
C ARG A 33 -33.70 -27.28 22.58
N ARG A 34 -33.82 -28.32 21.73
CA ARG A 34 -34.10 -29.67 22.20
C ARG A 34 -32.78 -30.44 22.20
N PRO A 35 -32.41 -31.11 23.30
CA PRO A 35 -31.25 -31.99 23.30
C PRO A 35 -31.65 -33.29 22.60
N ILE A 36 -31.19 -33.49 21.38
CA ILE A 36 -31.22 -34.80 20.73
C ILE A 36 -29.86 -35.44 21.01
N SER A 37 -29.82 -36.30 22.03
CA SER A 37 -28.74 -37.24 22.24
C SER A 37 -28.88 -38.38 21.24
N ILE A 38 -28.24 -38.27 20.07
CA ILE A 38 -28.03 -39.41 19.17
C ILE A 38 -26.53 -39.62 19.01
N SER A 39 -26.10 -40.74 19.59
CA SER A 39 -24.83 -41.39 19.33
C SER A 39 -24.69 -41.68 17.84
N SER A 40 -23.70 -41.06 17.17
CA SER A 40 -23.16 -41.57 15.90
C SER A 40 -21.74 -41.08 15.68
N LYS A 41 -20.77 -41.98 15.88
CA LYS A 41 -19.33 -41.79 15.67
C LYS A 41 -18.88 -42.02 14.22
N ARG A 42 -19.71 -41.77 13.19
CA ARG A 42 -19.33 -42.08 11.79
C ARG A 42 -19.48 -40.97 10.73
N ASN A 43 -19.80 -39.72 11.09
CA ASN A 43 -20.01 -38.65 10.10
C ASN A 43 -19.13 -37.39 10.31
N GLN A 44 -17.91 -37.53 10.84
CA GLN A 44 -17.00 -36.37 11.03
C GLN A 44 -16.13 -36.05 9.81
N GLU A 45 -16.07 -36.91 8.77
CA GLU A 45 -15.23 -36.67 7.59
C GLU A 45 -15.95 -35.92 6.44
N GLU A 46 -17.29 -35.96 6.36
CA GLU A 46 -18.04 -35.24 5.30
C GLU A 46 -18.37 -33.78 5.64
N GLN A 47 -18.20 -33.33 6.89
CA GLN A 47 -18.45 -31.92 7.27
C GLN A 47 -17.27 -30.99 7.00
N ASN A 48 -16.12 -31.52 6.55
CA ASN A 48 -14.93 -30.71 6.24
C ASN A 48 -14.88 -30.19 4.80
N HIS A 49 -15.79 -30.62 3.92
CA HIS A 49 -15.84 -30.17 2.52
C HIS A 49 -16.75 -28.96 2.26
N THR A 50 -17.64 -28.61 3.20
CA THR A 50 -18.43 -27.38 3.19
C THR A 50 -17.70 -26.26 3.93
N LEU A 51 -16.47 -25.97 3.49
CA LEU A 51 -15.78 -24.72 3.81
C LEU A 51 -16.71 -23.55 3.44
N ASN A 52 -17.29 -22.99 4.50
CA ASN A 52 -18.53 -22.22 4.58
C ASN A 52 -18.66 -21.15 3.48
N PRO A 53 -19.74 -21.14 2.67
CA PRO A 53 -20.03 -20.08 1.69
C PRO A 53 -19.89 -18.66 2.26
N ILE A 54 -20.20 -18.50 3.55
CA ILE A 54 -20.05 -17.24 4.29
C ILE A 54 -18.58 -16.82 4.39
N SER A 55 -17.66 -17.75 4.64
CA SER A 55 -16.22 -17.45 4.72
C SER A 55 -15.64 -17.00 3.37
N ARG A 56 -16.16 -17.53 2.25
CA ARG A 56 -15.79 -17.11 0.91
C ARG A 56 -16.31 -15.69 0.62
N LEU A 57 -17.56 -15.42 0.99
CA LEU A 57 -18.15 -14.08 0.86
C LEU A 57 -17.36 -13.03 1.62
N PHE A 58 -16.99 -13.28 2.88
CA PHE A 58 -16.17 -12.35 3.66
C PHE A 58 -14.79 -12.08 3.03
N LYS A 59 -14.13 -13.10 2.48
CA LYS A 59 -12.86 -12.91 1.75
C LYS A 59 -13.04 -12.02 0.52
N THR A 60 -14.13 -12.22 -0.24
CA THR A 60 -14.43 -11.41 -1.42
C THR A 60 -14.74 -9.96 -1.05
N ILE A 61 -15.55 -9.72 -0.02
CA ILE A 61 -15.87 -8.37 0.46
C ILE A 61 -14.60 -7.63 0.86
N ARG A 62 -13.74 -8.23 1.69
CA ARG A 62 -12.46 -7.63 2.10
C ARG A 62 -11.56 -7.29 0.92
N ARG A 63 -11.52 -8.16 -0.11
CA ARG A 63 -10.74 -7.91 -1.32
C ARG A 63 -11.29 -6.70 -2.09
N LEU A 64 -12.61 -6.58 -2.21
CA LEU A 64 -13.25 -5.46 -2.91
C LEU A 64 -13.08 -4.14 -2.15
N GLU A 65 -13.18 -4.16 -0.83
CA GLU A 65 -12.90 -2.99 0.02
C GLU A 65 -11.45 -2.52 -0.14
N PHE A 66 -10.50 -3.45 -0.10
CA PHE A 66 -9.09 -3.16 -0.34
C PHE A 66 -8.83 -2.55 -1.73
N GLU A 67 -9.41 -3.11 -2.79
CA GLU A 67 -9.28 -2.56 -4.14
C GLU A 67 -9.92 -1.18 -4.27
N LYS A 68 -11.04 -0.94 -3.57
CA LYS A 68 -11.69 0.38 -3.52
C LYS A 68 -10.81 1.41 -2.81
N GLU A 69 -10.30 1.10 -1.63
CA GLU A 69 -9.37 1.98 -0.90
C GLU A 69 -8.12 2.27 -1.72
N LYS A 70 -7.56 1.23 -2.36
CA LYS A 70 -6.45 1.36 -3.30
C LYS A 70 -6.78 2.33 -4.44
N SER A 71 -7.98 2.27 -4.99
CA SER A 71 -8.40 3.16 -6.07
C SER A 71 -8.55 4.62 -5.62
N VAL A 72 -9.16 4.86 -4.45
CA VAL A 72 -9.32 6.22 -3.88
C VAL A 72 -7.98 6.83 -3.52
N LEU A 73 -7.10 6.05 -2.90
CA LEU A 73 -5.78 6.51 -2.54
C LEU A 73 -4.91 6.71 -3.79
N LYS A 74 -5.01 5.84 -4.80
CA LYS A 74 -4.35 6.06 -6.10
C LYS A 74 -4.80 7.36 -6.74
N GLU A 75 -6.09 7.66 -6.74
CA GLU A 75 -6.62 8.93 -7.25
C GLU A 75 -6.13 10.13 -6.41
N LYS A 76 -6.08 9.97 -5.08
CA LYS A 76 -5.53 10.99 -4.18
C LYS A 76 -4.04 11.21 -4.42
N ILE A 77 -3.26 10.14 -4.57
CA ILE A 77 -1.83 10.16 -4.89
C ILE A 77 -1.62 10.73 -6.29
N GLU A 78 -2.42 10.41 -7.30
CA GLU A 78 -2.30 11.06 -8.62
C GLU A 78 -2.58 12.57 -8.55
N ARG A 79 -3.42 12.99 -7.58
CA ARG A 79 -3.67 14.40 -7.24
C ARG A 79 -2.69 15.00 -6.22
N GLU A 80 -1.83 14.21 -5.58
CA GLU A 80 -0.89 14.64 -4.54
C GLU A 80 0.57 14.31 -4.88
N MET A 81 0.82 13.59 -5.98
CA MET A 81 2.11 13.30 -6.62
C MET A 81 2.79 14.55 -7.16
N PHE A 82 2.32 15.71 -6.76
CA PHE A 82 2.93 16.98 -7.05
C PHE A 82 4.16 17.24 -6.17
N ASN A 83 4.56 16.35 -5.25
CA ASN A 83 5.80 16.52 -4.51
C ASN A 83 6.50 15.20 -4.11
N VAL A 84 7.72 15.33 -3.59
CA VAL A 84 8.59 14.24 -3.13
C VAL A 84 7.89 13.36 -2.09
N LYS A 85 7.15 13.96 -1.16
CA LYS A 85 6.42 13.21 -0.12
C LYS A 85 5.36 12.29 -0.72
N GLY A 86 4.52 12.81 -1.60
CA GLY A 86 3.48 12.02 -2.29
C GLY A 86 4.09 10.86 -3.09
N ALA A 87 5.23 11.09 -3.74
CA ALA A 87 5.96 10.04 -4.45
C ALA A 87 6.49 8.94 -3.51
N ILE A 88 7.04 9.29 -2.34
CA ILE A 88 7.51 8.30 -1.36
C ILE A 88 6.32 7.52 -0.77
N GLU A 89 5.19 8.18 -0.48
CA GLU A 89 3.97 7.50 -0.01
C GLU A 89 3.46 6.48 -1.03
N TYR A 90 3.47 6.83 -2.32
CA TYR A 90 3.16 5.90 -3.40
C TYR A 90 4.08 4.67 -3.40
N ILE A 91 5.38 4.87 -3.20
CA ILE A 91 6.36 3.78 -3.18
C ILE A 91 6.09 2.84 -2.00
N LYS A 92 5.89 3.39 -0.80
CA LYS A 92 5.55 2.59 0.40
C LYS A 92 4.30 1.75 0.18
N TRP A 93 3.28 2.34 -0.43
CA TRP A 93 2.06 1.60 -0.78
C TRP A 93 2.32 0.40 -1.70
N ASN A 94 3.24 0.54 -2.66
CA ASN A 94 3.62 -0.57 -3.54
C ASN A 94 4.53 -1.61 -2.86
N LEU A 95 5.17 -1.27 -1.74
CA LEU A 95 6.00 -2.17 -0.94
C LEU A 95 5.20 -2.98 0.08
N THR A 96 4.19 -2.39 0.72
CA THR A 96 3.41 -3.09 1.75
C THR A 96 2.52 -4.16 1.12
N PRO A 97 2.70 -5.46 1.42
CA PRO A 97 1.75 -6.48 0.99
C PRO A 97 0.41 -6.23 1.67
N SER A 98 -0.68 -6.13 0.90
CA SER A 98 -2.07 -5.84 1.31
C SER A 98 -2.43 -6.18 2.76
N VAL A 99 -2.06 -5.33 3.73
CA VAL A 99 -2.49 -5.48 5.12
C VAL A 99 -3.86 -4.81 5.22
N PRO A 100 -4.90 -5.48 5.76
CA PRO A 100 -6.20 -4.86 5.99
C PRO A 100 -6.06 -3.57 6.82
N MET A 101 -6.64 -2.46 6.32
CA MET A 101 -6.54 -1.13 6.95
C MET A 101 -6.96 -1.11 8.44
N GLU A 102 -7.81 -2.05 8.87
CA GLU A 102 -8.24 -2.21 10.27
C GLU A 102 -7.09 -2.39 11.28
N LYS A 103 -5.87 -2.72 10.82
CA LYS A 103 -4.66 -2.83 11.67
C LYS A 103 -3.64 -1.72 11.47
N ILE A 104 -3.88 -0.75 10.60
CA ILE A 104 -3.02 0.44 10.50
C ILE A 104 -3.40 1.37 11.66
N LYS A 105 -3.06 0.97 12.89
CA LYS A 105 -2.76 1.97 13.90
C LYS A 105 -1.58 2.75 13.33
N PHE A 106 -1.72 4.06 13.17
CA PHE A 106 -0.61 4.99 12.94
C PHE A 106 0.38 4.87 14.10
N GLN A 107 1.17 3.80 14.09
CA GLN A 107 2.31 3.65 14.96
C GLN A 107 3.40 4.45 14.27
N ILE A 108 3.54 5.71 14.68
CA ILE A 108 4.76 6.47 14.48
C ILE A 108 5.83 5.73 15.29
N LYS A 109 6.41 4.68 14.70
CA LYS A 109 7.52 3.94 15.29
C LYS A 109 8.62 3.80 14.25
N GLU A 110 9.71 4.45 14.62
CA GLU A 110 11.08 4.44 14.11
C GLU A 110 11.46 5.56 13.13
N PRO A 111 12.63 6.21 13.34
CA PRO A 111 13.23 7.17 12.39
C PRO A 111 13.73 6.50 11.10
N ILE A 112 13.50 5.20 10.96
CA ILE A 112 13.92 4.37 9.83
C ILE A 112 12.68 3.69 9.27
N ASP A 113 12.36 3.99 8.03
CA ASP A 113 11.31 3.36 7.27
C ASP A 113 11.70 1.92 6.94
N ARG A 114 11.07 0.97 7.62
CA ARG A 114 11.35 -0.47 7.47
C ARG A 114 11.07 -0.95 6.05
N ASP A 115 10.10 -0.36 5.36
CA ASP A 115 9.71 -0.78 4.01
C ASP A 115 10.76 -0.34 3.00
N LEU A 116 11.20 0.93 3.07
CA LEU A 116 12.29 1.43 2.22
C LEU A 116 13.62 0.73 2.53
N LYS A 117 13.87 0.40 3.80
CA LYS A 117 15.04 -0.41 4.18
C LYS A 117 14.95 -1.83 3.59
N ALA A 118 13.80 -2.47 3.60
CA ALA A 118 13.61 -3.78 2.99
C ALA A 118 13.85 -3.73 1.46
N LEU A 119 13.39 -2.67 0.80
CA LEU A 119 13.69 -2.44 -0.62
C LEU A 119 15.20 -2.35 -0.89
N SER A 120 15.98 -1.76 0.02
CA SER A 120 17.46 -1.67 -0.13
C SER A 120 18.18 -3.03 -0.14
N GLU A 121 17.49 -4.11 0.26
CA GLU A 121 17.97 -5.48 0.18
C GLU A 121 17.42 -6.26 -1.03
N ASP A 122 16.47 -5.71 -1.80
CA ASP A 122 16.06 -6.28 -3.07
C ASP A 122 17.24 -6.31 -4.06
N LYS A 123 17.48 -7.45 -4.69
CA LYS A 123 18.67 -7.68 -5.53
C LYS A 123 18.71 -6.74 -6.74
N LYS A 124 17.56 -6.47 -7.37
CA LYS A 124 17.48 -5.62 -8.57
C LYS A 124 17.72 -4.18 -8.17
N PHE A 125 17.02 -3.72 -7.14
CA PHE A 125 17.18 -2.37 -6.61
C PHE A 125 18.61 -2.11 -6.11
N LYS A 126 19.19 -3.05 -5.35
CA LYS A 126 20.56 -2.97 -4.84
C LYS A 126 21.61 -2.81 -5.94
N ASN A 127 21.43 -3.49 -7.08
CA ASN A 127 22.33 -3.33 -8.22
C ASN A 127 22.24 -1.92 -8.82
N ILE A 128 21.03 -1.39 -8.98
CA ILE A 128 20.80 -0.03 -9.51
C ILE A 128 21.43 1.02 -8.58
N VAL A 129 21.21 0.89 -7.27
CA VAL A 129 21.83 1.79 -6.27
C VAL A 129 23.35 1.71 -6.36
N LYS A 130 23.94 0.52 -6.45
CA LYS A 130 25.38 0.33 -6.56
C LYS A 130 25.96 0.98 -7.82
N GLU A 131 25.32 0.79 -8.97
CA GLU A 131 25.73 1.41 -10.23
C GLU A 131 25.65 2.94 -10.15
N ALA A 132 24.57 3.48 -9.58
CA ALA A 132 24.40 4.91 -9.39
C ALA A 132 25.45 5.50 -8.45
N CYS A 133 25.81 4.79 -7.37
CA CYS A 133 26.88 5.19 -6.45
C CYS A 133 28.24 5.27 -7.14
N ILE A 134 28.60 4.24 -7.94
CA ILE A 134 29.86 4.22 -8.70
C ILE A 134 29.93 5.38 -9.70
N LYS A 135 28.84 5.64 -10.41
CA LYS A 135 28.77 6.72 -11.41
C LYS A 135 28.93 8.12 -10.80
N ASN A 136 28.50 8.30 -9.55
CA ASN A 136 28.46 9.61 -8.89
C ASN A 136 29.47 9.74 -7.75
N ASP A 137 30.42 8.80 -7.64
CA ASP A 137 31.46 8.76 -6.60
C ASP A 137 30.87 8.90 -5.17
N GLN A 138 29.78 8.19 -4.90
CA GLN A 138 29.13 8.17 -3.58
C GLN A 138 29.35 6.84 -2.86
N GLN A 139 29.40 6.88 -1.53
CA GLN A 139 29.51 5.67 -0.71
C GLN A 139 28.16 4.95 -0.60
N LEU A 140 28.16 3.66 -0.95
CA LEU A 140 26.93 2.84 -0.96
C LEU A 140 26.23 2.79 0.40
N ASP A 141 26.98 2.70 1.49
CA ASP A 141 26.41 2.57 2.85
C ASP A 141 25.73 3.86 3.31
N ASP A 142 26.23 5.03 2.89
CA ASP A 142 25.62 6.31 3.19
C ASP A 142 24.31 6.49 2.42
N VAL A 143 24.29 6.18 1.12
CA VAL A 143 23.07 6.22 0.29
C VAL A 143 22.02 5.26 0.83
N LYS A 144 22.40 4.04 1.22
CA LYS A 144 21.50 3.08 1.87
C LYS A 144 20.91 3.61 3.17
N ARG A 145 21.72 4.29 3.99
CA ARG A 145 21.25 4.91 5.23
C ARG A 145 20.23 6.01 4.93
N CYS A 146 20.48 6.84 3.92
CA CYS A 146 19.55 7.87 3.46
C CYS A 146 18.22 7.27 3.01
N ILE A 147 18.21 6.18 2.22
CA ILE A 147 16.97 5.51 1.76
C ILE A 147 16.04 5.15 2.93
N GLY A 148 16.59 4.65 4.03
CA GLY A 148 15.80 4.35 5.23
C GLY A 148 15.24 5.60 5.93
N GLY A 149 15.86 6.77 5.77
CA GLY A 149 15.44 8.04 6.39
C GLY A 149 14.57 8.94 5.52
N LEU A 150 14.46 8.68 4.21
CA LEU A 150 13.80 9.58 3.24
C LEU A 150 12.38 9.97 3.62
N TYR A 151 11.57 9.02 4.14
CA TYR A 151 10.18 9.32 4.53
C TYR A 151 10.11 10.33 5.68
N HIS A 152 11.02 10.23 6.65
CA HIS A 152 11.03 11.16 7.77
C HIS A 152 11.36 12.56 7.29
N GLN A 153 12.40 12.70 6.46
CA GLN A 153 12.82 13.97 5.91
C GLN A 153 11.73 14.61 5.05
N ALA A 154 11.16 13.86 4.10
CA ALA A 154 10.08 14.34 3.22
C ALA A 154 8.78 14.69 3.98
N SER A 155 8.57 14.11 5.17
CA SER A 155 7.41 14.42 6.01
C SER A 155 7.62 15.66 6.88
N CYS A 156 8.87 16.03 7.18
CA CYS A 156 9.20 17.22 7.96
C CYS A 156 9.19 18.48 7.09
N ASP A 157 9.63 18.35 5.85
CA ASP A 157 9.70 19.46 4.93
C ASP A 157 8.31 19.77 4.37
N ALA A 158 7.80 20.97 4.68
CA ALA A 158 6.64 21.54 4.04
C ALA A 158 7.03 21.95 2.62
N HIS A 159 7.25 20.98 1.74
CA HIS A 159 7.49 21.25 0.33
C HIS A 159 6.25 21.94 -0.24
N GLU A 160 6.41 23.23 -0.55
CA GLU A 160 5.39 24.06 -1.17
C GLU A 160 4.84 23.38 -2.43
N HIS A 161 3.57 23.66 -2.74
CA HIS A 161 2.79 23.01 -3.79
C HIS A 161 3.28 23.37 -5.21
N GLU A 162 4.54 23.12 -5.52
CA GLU A 162 5.00 23.09 -6.89
C GLU A 162 4.31 21.93 -7.63
N ALA A 163 3.97 22.15 -8.90
CA ALA A 163 3.34 21.11 -9.71
C ALA A 163 4.40 20.12 -10.19
N GLY A 164 4.67 19.07 -9.41
CA GLY A 164 5.50 17.94 -9.84
C GLY A 164 6.60 17.58 -8.86
N VAL A 165 7.14 16.38 -9.00
CA VAL A 165 8.20 15.88 -8.11
C VAL A 165 9.52 16.56 -8.44
N VAL A 166 9.91 17.56 -7.65
CA VAL A 166 11.20 18.25 -7.79
C VAL A 166 12.17 17.79 -6.71
N ILE A 167 13.34 17.29 -7.12
CA ILE A 167 14.45 17.00 -6.22
C ILE A 167 15.43 18.17 -6.32
N ASP A 168 15.47 19.00 -5.29
CA ASP A 168 16.34 20.17 -5.21
C ASP A 168 17.54 19.92 -4.29
N LYS A 169 18.75 20.13 -4.81
CA LYS A 169 19.99 20.03 -4.02
C LYS A 169 20.07 21.10 -2.91
N ALA A 170 19.37 22.22 -3.05
CA ALA A 170 19.31 23.23 -1.99
C ALA A 170 18.60 22.71 -0.72
N THR A 171 17.68 21.75 -0.89
CA THR A 171 16.89 21.17 0.21
C THR A 171 17.43 19.83 0.68
N TRP A 172 18.02 19.05 -0.21
CA TRP A 172 18.46 17.67 0.05
C TRP A 172 19.98 17.52 -0.04
N ASN A 173 20.58 16.72 0.83
CA ASN A 173 22.00 16.41 0.69
C ASN A 173 22.26 15.48 -0.51
N MET A 174 23.50 15.41 -1.00
CA MET A 174 23.81 14.68 -2.24
C MET A 174 23.44 13.18 -2.19
N ASN A 175 23.60 12.53 -1.03
CA ASN A 175 23.25 11.12 -0.85
C ASN A 175 21.72 10.92 -0.89
N GLU A 176 20.96 11.84 -0.30
CA GLU A 176 19.50 11.83 -0.35
C GLU A 176 18.97 12.11 -1.75
N VAL A 177 19.56 13.09 -2.44
CA VAL A 177 19.25 13.37 -3.86
C VAL A 177 19.45 12.12 -4.70
N LEU A 178 20.60 11.45 -4.57
CA LEU A 178 20.91 10.24 -5.31
C LEU A 178 19.91 9.12 -4.96
N ALA A 179 19.63 8.95 -3.67
CA ALA A 179 18.66 7.97 -3.17
C ALA A 179 17.26 8.20 -3.77
N LEU A 180 16.77 9.45 -3.74
CA LEU A 180 15.47 9.83 -4.30
C LEU A 180 15.41 9.58 -5.81
N GLY A 181 16.42 10.01 -6.56
CA GLY A 181 16.45 9.81 -8.01
C GLY A 181 16.45 8.34 -8.41
N VAL A 182 17.25 7.50 -7.72
CA VAL A 182 17.24 6.04 -7.93
C VAL A 182 15.88 5.43 -7.60
N LEU A 183 15.28 5.86 -6.49
CA LEU A 183 13.99 5.36 -6.03
C LEU A 183 12.88 5.71 -7.03
N PHE A 184 12.78 6.96 -7.43
CA PHE A 184 11.77 7.42 -8.38
C PHE A 184 11.95 6.78 -9.74
N LYS A 185 13.20 6.62 -10.20
CA LYS A 185 13.46 5.90 -11.44
C LYS A 185 13.02 4.44 -11.36
N TYR A 186 13.34 3.74 -10.28
CA TYR A 186 12.97 2.33 -10.11
C TYR A 186 11.45 2.12 -10.20
N TYR A 187 10.67 3.06 -9.68
CA TYR A 187 9.21 3.06 -9.74
C TYR A 187 8.62 3.81 -10.94
N THR A 188 9.45 4.28 -11.87
CA THR A 188 9.01 5.02 -13.07
C THR A 188 8.19 6.28 -12.71
N ILE A 189 8.56 6.96 -11.63
CA ILE A 189 7.96 8.23 -11.20
C ILE A 189 8.67 9.35 -11.96
N PRO A 190 7.95 10.22 -12.68
CA PRO A 190 8.55 11.39 -13.30
C PRO A 190 9.00 12.39 -12.24
N PHE A 191 10.21 12.90 -12.37
CA PHE A 191 10.76 13.92 -11.49
C PHE A 191 11.68 14.88 -12.24
N GLU A 192 11.83 16.09 -11.72
CA GLU A 192 12.79 17.08 -12.18
C GLU A 192 13.90 17.23 -11.15
N TYR A 193 15.12 17.46 -11.63
CA TYR A 193 16.28 17.68 -10.79
C TYR A 193 16.72 19.13 -10.87
N ARG A 194 16.79 19.82 -9.73
CA ARG A 194 17.29 21.20 -9.64
C ARG A 194 18.68 21.23 -8.99
N ASP A 195 19.58 21.89 -9.70
CA ASP A 195 20.82 22.48 -9.20
C ASP A 195 21.94 21.56 -8.68
N GLY A 196 22.27 20.44 -9.36
CA GLY A 196 23.68 20.02 -9.26
C GLY A 196 24.19 18.70 -9.82
N ARG A 197 25.01 18.79 -10.88
CA ARG A 197 26.21 17.97 -11.20
C ARG A 197 26.22 16.45 -10.92
N LEU A 198 25.09 15.78 -10.76
CA LEU A 198 25.04 14.34 -10.93
C LEU A 198 25.18 14.08 -12.42
N VAL A 199 26.13 13.23 -12.79
CA VAL A 199 26.28 12.79 -14.18
C VAL A 199 24.99 12.05 -14.50
N ASP A 200 24.24 12.56 -15.49
CA ASP A 200 22.90 12.12 -15.91
C ASP A 200 22.47 10.83 -15.23
N PHE A 201 21.49 10.94 -14.32
CA PHE A 201 20.96 9.83 -13.55
C PHE A 201 20.80 8.61 -14.47
N PRO A 202 21.44 7.45 -14.15
CA PRO A 202 21.44 6.30 -15.03
C PRO A 202 20.04 5.85 -15.33
#